data_AF-A0A962UH03-F1
#
_entry.id   AF-A0A962UH03-F1
#
_cell.length_a   1.000
_cell.length_b   1.000
_cell.length_c   1.000
_cell.angle_alpha   90.00
_cell.angle_beta   90.00
_cell.angle_gamma   90.00
#
_symmetry.space_group_name_H-M   'P 1'
#
loop_
_entity.id
_entity.type
_entity.pdbx_description
1 polymer ?
#
loop_
_entity_poly.entity_id
_entity_poly.type
_entity_poly.pdbx_seq_one_letter_code
_entity_poly.pdbx_strand_id
1 'polypeptide(L)'
;VAFSVGEEERCGGDTSRLRGHLAAWNYFMSIKDKANDAFIKQWHTFIKDKKRVTNDPMEATYIGFNMWVKAVEKAKSTDPNKVIDTMVGIEYPNLTGGMAKMLPNHHLTKPVFIGEIQADGQFDVVWKTKGLVPGDAWSDYLPGSKDITADWADPKIKCGNYNTVTKKCSGQNYQ
;
A
#
# COMPACT_ATOMS: atom_id res chain seq x y z
N VAL A 1 -18.24 -1.31 -4.39
CA VAL A 1 -17.66 -2.14 -5.45
C VAL A 1 -16.35 -1.48 -5.86
N ALA A 2 -15.21 -2.06 -5.48
CA ALA A 2 -13.90 -1.65 -5.98
C ALA A 2 -13.45 -2.72 -6.97
N PHE A 3 -13.30 -2.37 -8.24
CA PHE A 3 -12.64 -3.22 -9.22
C PHE A 3 -11.16 -2.87 -9.20
N SER A 4 -10.36 -3.68 -8.51
CA SER A 4 -8.91 -3.68 -8.67
C SER A 4 -8.60 -4.40 -9.97
N VAL A 5 -7.93 -3.74 -10.91
CA VAL A 5 -7.30 -4.41 -12.05
C VAL A 5 -5.85 -3.96 -12.16
N GLY A 6 -4.94 -4.81 -11.69
CA GLY A 6 -3.48 -4.59 -11.72
C GLY A 6 -2.82 -5.13 -13.01
N GLU A 7 -1.50 -4.95 -13.12
CA GLU A 7 -0.71 -5.41 -14.28
C GLU A 7 -0.79 -6.93 -14.47
N GLU A 8 -0.73 -7.71 -13.38
CA GLU A 8 -0.80 -9.18 -13.42
C GLU A 8 -2.11 -9.72 -13.99
N GLU A 9 -3.23 -9.05 -13.70
CA GLU A 9 -4.54 -9.45 -14.21
C GLU A 9 -4.70 -9.19 -15.73
N ARG A 10 -3.81 -8.36 -16.30
CA ARG A 10 -3.80 -8.03 -17.73
C ARG A 10 -2.79 -8.86 -18.55
N CYS A 11 -1.79 -9.48 -17.92
CA CYS A 11 -0.77 -10.26 -18.62
C CYS A 11 -1.30 -11.48 -19.40
N GLY A 12 -2.54 -11.90 -19.17
CA GLY A 12 -3.16 -13.06 -19.83
C GLY A 12 -4.29 -12.76 -20.83
N GLY A 13 -4.65 -11.50 -21.06
CA GLY A 13 -5.84 -11.13 -21.85
C GLY A 13 -5.57 -10.15 -23.00
N ASP A 14 -6.55 -9.98 -23.89
CA ASP A 14 -6.52 -8.93 -24.93
C ASP A 14 -6.75 -7.55 -24.29
N THR A 15 -5.66 -6.78 -24.13
CA THR A 15 -5.67 -5.45 -23.52
C THR A 15 -6.02 -4.34 -24.50
N SER A 16 -6.18 -4.63 -25.80
CA SER A 16 -6.43 -3.61 -26.83
C SER A 16 -7.70 -2.79 -26.58
N ARG A 17 -8.72 -3.40 -25.98
CA ARG A 17 -9.99 -2.76 -25.62
C ARG A 17 -9.91 -1.86 -24.38
N LEU A 18 -8.83 -1.95 -23.61
CA LEU A 18 -8.63 -1.19 -22.38
C LEU A 18 -7.73 0.03 -22.60
N ARG A 19 -7.15 0.18 -23.79
CA ARG A 19 -6.30 1.32 -24.14
C ARG A 19 -7.04 2.64 -23.87
N GLY A 20 -6.38 3.55 -23.18
CA GLY A 20 -6.95 4.87 -22.83
C GLY A 20 -7.79 4.89 -21.56
N HIS A 21 -8.09 3.73 -20.95
CA HIS A 21 -8.71 3.72 -19.63
C HIS A 21 -7.71 4.18 -18.57
N LEU A 22 -8.23 4.87 -17.56
CA LEU A 22 -7.44 5.37 -16.44
C LEU A 22 -7.54 4.43 -15.24
N ALA A 23 -6.43 4.28 -14.53
CA ALA A 23 -6.38 3.62 -13.23
C ALA A 23 -5.71 4.52 -12.20
N ALA A 24 -6.16 4.43 -10.95
CA ALA A 24 -5.60 5.16 -9.82
C ALA A 24 -4.92 4.16 -8.87
N TRP A 25 -3.61 4.32 -8.67
CA TRP A 25 -2.79 3.40 -7.86
C TRP A 25 -1.68 4.15 -7.12
N ASN A 26 -1.08 3.51 -6.12
CA ASN A 26 0.08 4.08 -5.42
C ASN A 26 1.41 3.67 -6.08
N TYR A 27 1.37 2.67 -6.97
CA TYR A 27 2.51 2.16 -7.72
C TYR A 27 2.08 1.64 -9.09
N PHE A 28 2.97 1.83 -10.07
CA PHE A 28 2.95 1.14 -11.37
C PHE A 28 4.37 0.64 -11.65
N MET A 29 4.49 -0.55 -12.25
CA MET A 29 5.80 -1.10 -12.63
C MET A 29 6.61 -0.16 -13.55
N SER A 30 5.93 0.64 -14.37
CA SER A 30 6.53 1.58 -15.33
C SER A 30 7.17 2.83 -14.70
N ILE A 31 7.00 3.06 -13.39
CA ILE A 31 7.55 4.23 -12.71
C ILE A 31 9.08 4.21 -12.75
N LYS A 32 9.67 5.33 -13.17
CA LYS A 32 11.13 5.50 -13.25
C LYS A 32 11.70 5.95 -11.90
N ASP A 33 12.26 5.00 -11.15
CA ASP A 33 12.99 5.26 -9.92
C ASP A 33 14.07 4.18 -9.70
N LYS A 34 15.21 4.56 -9.09
CA LYS A 34 16.32 3.63 -8.87
C LYS A 34 15.95 2.46 -7.95
N ALA A 35 15.12 2.72 -6.92
CA ALA A 35 14.63 1.67 -6.04
C ALA A 35 13.69 0.72 -6.78
N ASN A 36 12.85 1.25 -7.68
CA ASN A 36 12.00 0.42 -8.54
C ASN A 36 12.81 -0.48 -9.47
N ASP A 37 13.78 0.10 -10.19
CA ASP A 37 14.61 -0.64 -11.13
C ASP A 37 15.36 -1.79 -10.43
N ALA A 38 15.85 -1.53 -9.21
CA ALA A 38 16.50 -2.53 -8.38
C ALA A 38 15.53 -3.62 -7.92
N PHE A 39 14.29 -3.27 -7.56
CA PHE A 39 13.25 -4.22 -7.18
C PHE A 39 12.82 -5.09 -8.37
N ILE A 40 12.53 -4.50 -9.53
CA ILE A 40 12.17 -5.22 -10.75
C ILE A 40 13.26 -6.21 -11.16
N LYS A 41 14.53 -5.79 -11.07
CA LYS A 41 15.66 -6.69 -11.35
C LYS A 41 15.71 -7.88 -10.37
N GLN A 42 15.49 -7.63 -9.08
CA GLN A 42 15.42 -8.71 -8.07
C GLN A 42 14.24 -9.65 -8.35
N TRP A 43 13.07 -9.09 -8.67
CA TRP A 43 11.87 -9.84 -9.02
C TRP A 43 12.11 -10.74 -10.24
N HIS A 44 12.62 -10.19 -11.34
CA HIS A 44 12.95 -10.96 -12.56
C HIS A 44 14.01 -12.03 -12.31
N THR A 45 14.96 -11.78 -11.41
CA THR A 45 15.95 -12.79 -11.01
C THR A 45 15.31 -13.94 -10.23
N PHE A 46 14.41 -13.62 -9.30
CA PHE A 46 13.70 -14.61 -8.49
C PHE A 46 12.74 -15.47 -9.33
N ILE A 47 11.89 -14.82 -10.12
CA ILE A 47 10.84 -15.49 -10.90
C ILE A 47 11.37 -16.16 -12.18
N LYS A 48 12.60 -15.80 -12.60
CA LYS A 48 13.31 -16.33 -13.78
C LYS A 48 12.58 -16.10 -15.11
N ASP A 49 11.77 -15.04 -15.18
CA ASP A 49 11.06 -14.63 -16.39
C ASP A 49 10.93 -13.11 -16.45
N LYS A 50 11.50 -12.52 -17.51
CA LYS A 50 11.49 -11.06 -17.74
C LYS A 50 10.13 -10.53 -18.21
N LYS A 51 9.22 -11.41 -18.65
CA LYS A 51 7.85 -11.05 -19.05
C LYS A 51 6.92 -10.91 -17.85
N ARG A 52 7.30 -11.42 -16.68
CA ARG A 52 6.52 -11.29 -15.46
C ARG A 52 6.54 -9.85 -15.00
N VAL A 53 5.36 -9.33 -14.72
CA VAL A 53 5.19 -7.97 -14.20
C VAL A 53 5.22 -8.00 -12.68
N THR A 54 5.21 -6.82 -12.08
CA THR A 54 4.88 -6.63 -10.67
C THR A 54 3.75 -5.60 -10.60
N ASN A 55 3.12 -5.46 -9.45
CA ASN A 55 1.94 -4.61 -9.26
C ASN A 55 1.96 -3.95 -7.87
N ASP A 56 1.00 -3.06 -7.64
CA ASP A 56 0.89 -2.29 -6.40
C ASP A 56 0.78 -3.16 -5.12
N PRO A 57 -0.02 -4.25 -5.06
CA PRO A 57 -0.02 -5.15 -3.90
C PRO A 57 1.33 -5.81 -3.60
N MET A 58 2.09 -6.20 -4.63
CA MET A 58 3.43 -6.76 -4.46
C MET A 58 4.40 -5.72 -3.89
N GLU A 59 4.34 -4.49 -4.40
CA GLU A 59 5.14 -3.37 -3.87
C GLU A 59 4.76 -3.05 -2.41
N ALA A 60 3.47 -2.98 -2.10
CA ALA A 60 2.99 -2.72 -0.76
C ALA A 60 3.45 -3.79 0.22
N THR A 61 3.44 -5.06 -0.21
CA THR A 61 3.95 -6.19 0.58
C THR A 61 5.45 -6.10 0.78
N TYR A 62 6.22 -5.74 -0.26
CA TYR A 62 7.66 -5.56 -0.16
C TYR A 62 8.02 -4.48 0.87
N ILE A 63 7.39 -3.31 0.80
CA ILE A 63 7.61 -2.23 1.78
C ILE A 63 7.17 -2.65 3.17
N GLY A 64 5.94 -3.18 3.31
CA GLY A 64 5.36 -3.57 4.59
C GLY A 64 6.18 -4.64 5.30
N PHE A 65 6.69 -5.64 4.58
CA PHE A 65 7.52 -6.69 5.14
C PHE A 65 8.86 -6.15 5.64
N ASN A 66 9.52 -5.26 4.88
CA ASN A 66 10.76 -4.64 5.33
C ASN A 66 10.55 -3.72 6.54
N MET A 67 9.41 -3.03 6.64
CA MET A 67 9.05 -2.29 7.85
C MET A 67 8.83 -3.23 9.04
N TRP A 68 8.17 -4.37 8.82
CA TRP A 68 7.98 -5.40 9.84
C TRP A 68 9.31 -5.97 10.34
N VAL A 69 10.27 -6.24 9.45
CA VAL A 69 11.62 -6.67 9.83
C VAL A 69 12.27 -5.63 10.77
N LYS A 70 12.24 -4.35 10.39
CA LYS A 70 12.73 -3.26 11.26
C LYS A 70 12.02 -3.20 12.61
N ALA A 71 10.71 -3.47 12.63
CA ALA A 71 9.92 -3.50 13.87
C ALA A 71 10.35 -4.66 14.77
N VAL A 72 10.52 -5.86 14.20
CA VAL A 72 11.01 -7.06 14.91
C VAL A 72 12.40 -6.83 15.49
N GLU A 73 13.32 -6.24 14.72
CA GLU A 73 14.67 -5.90 15.18
C GLU A 73 14.62 -4.90 16.35
N LYS A 74 13.77 -3.88 16.25
CA LYS A 74 13.57 -2.88 17.31
C LYS A 74 12.91 -3.47 18.56
N ALA A 75 11.92 -4.34 18.39
CA ALA A 75 11.22 -5.03 19.47
C ALA A 75 12.05 -6.17 20.10
N LYS A 76 13.10 -6.62 19.41
CA LYS A 76 13.87 -7.84 19.74
C LYS A 76 12.97 -9.05 19.97
N SER A 77 11.90 -9.14 19.18
CA SER A 77 10.82 -10.12 19.37
C SER A 77 9.95 -10.20 18.12
N THR A 78 9.42 -11.38 17.85
CA THR A 78 8.38 -11.62 16.83
C THR A 78 6.97 -11.64 17.40
N ASP A 79 6.81 -11.45 18.72
CA ASP A 79 5.51 -11.30 19.37
C ASP A 79 4.70 -10.15 18.72
N PRO A 80 3.46 -10.40 18.24
CA PRO A 80 2.68 -9.41 17.50
C PRO A 80 2.44 -8.11 18.27
N ASN A 81 2.17 -8.17 19.57
CA ASN A 81 1.88 -6.97 20.37
C ASN A 81 3.14 -6.11 20.52
N LYS A 82 4.29 -6.73 20.82
CA LYS A 82 5.58 -6.01 20.89
C LYS A 82 5.98 -5.42 19.54
N VAL A 83 5.71 -6.12 18.45
CA VAL A 83 5.98 -5.61 17.10
C VAL A 83 5.09 -4.40 16.80
N ILE A 84 3.78 -4.50 17.05
CA ILE A 84 2.81 -3.39 16.88
C ILE A 84 3.26 -2.15 17.66
N ASP A 85 3.64 -2.31 18.93
CA ASP A 85 4.07 -1.20 19.80
C ASP A 85 5.33 -0.48 19.26
N THR A 86 6.11 -1.11 18.38
CA THR A 86 7.33 -0.51 17.79
C THR A 86 7.17 -0.06 16.33
N MET A 87 6.07 -0.45 15.67
CA MET A 87 5.83 -0.30 14.24
C MET A 87 5.58 1.16 13.83
N VAL A 88 4.80 1.90 14.63
CA VAL A 88 4.44 3.30 14.31
C VAL A 88 5.71 4.15 14.20
N GLY A 89 5.79 4.92 13.11
CA GLY A 89 6.92 5.79 12.79
C GLY A 89 8.09 5.11 12.09
N ILE A 90 8.06 3.79 11.86
CA ILE A 90 9.07 3.14 11.00
C ILE A 90 8.98 3.67 9.58
N GLU A 91 10.14 3.93 8.99
CA GLU A 91 10.28 4.41 7.62
C GLU A 91 11.03 3.42 6.72
N TYR A 92 10.61 3.34 5.46
CA TYR A 92 11.25 2.53 4.43
C TYR A 92 11.13 3.23 3.07
N PRO A 93 12.14 3.15 2.17
CA PRO A 93 12.05 3.76 0.86
C PRO A 93 10.84 3.27 0.05
N ASN A 94 10.09 4.20 -0.53
CA ASN A 94 9.09 3.85 -1.53
C ASN A 94 9.79 3.39 -2.82
N LEU A 95 9.17 2.45 -3.54
CA LEU A 95 9.65 2.11 -4.89
C LEU A 95 9.28 3.19 -5.91
N THR A 96 8.54 4.22 -5.50
CA THR A 96 8.12 5.34 -6.35
C THR A 96 8.81 6.66 -5.99
N GLY A 97 9.84 6.60 -5.14
CA GLY A 97 10.58 7.74 -4.62
C GLY A 97 10.07 8.26 -3.27
N GLY A 98 10.98 8.79 -2.46
CA GLY A 98 10.70 9.23 -1.10
C GLY A 98 10.65 8.09 -0.07
N MET A 99 10.15 8.39 1.14
CA MET A 99 10.10 7.44 2.25
C MET A 99 8.65 7.18 2.66
N ALA A 100 8.20 5.92 2.60
CA ALA A 100 6.99 5.52 3.28
C ALA A 100 7.23 5.56 4.79
N LYS A 101 6.24 6.02 5.53
CA LYS A 101 6.20 6.03 6.99
C LYS A 101 4.96 5.30 7.48
N MET A 102 5.12 4.43 8.46
CA MET A 102 4.00 3.85 9.19
C MET A 102 3.33 4.90 10.08
N LEU A 103 2.05 5.16 9.84
CA LEU A 103 1.25 6.09 10.61
C LEU A 103 0.54 5.38 11.79
N PRO A 104 0.05 6.13 12.79
CA PRO A 104 -0.68 5.56 13.93
C PRO A 104 -1.91 4.73 13.55
N ASN A 105 -2.54 5.01 12.41
CA ASN A 105 -3.66 4.23 11.86
C ASN A 105 -3.22 2.96 11.10
N HIS A 106 -1.95 2.56 11.22
CA HIS A 106 -1.32 1.44 10.51
C HIS A 106 -1.39 1.52 8.97
N HIS A 107 -1.58 2.71 8.42
CA HIS A 107 -1.43 2.97 6.98
C HIS A 107 -0.08 3.61 6.68
N LEU A 108 0.34 3.53 5.42
CA LEU A 108 1.59 4.12 4.96
C LEU A 108 1.34 5.45 4.25
N THR A 109 2.30 6.37 4.36
CA THR A 109 2.38 7.51 3.45
C THR A 109 2.82 7.05 2.06
N LYS A 110 1.98 7.24 1.04
CA LYS A 110 2.31 6.90 -0.35
C LYS A 110 1.89 8.01 -1.31
N PRO A 111 2.58 8.19 -2.46
CA PRO A 111 2.05 9.03 -3.52
C PRO A 111 0.82 8.37 -4.17
N VAL A 112 0.01 9.15 -4.88
CA VAL A 112 -1.07 8.63 -5.73
C VAL A 112 -0.76 8.98 -7.17
N PHE A 113 -0.93 8.00 -8.06
CA PHE A 113 -0.73 8.12 -9.50
C PHE A 113 -2.03 7.86 -10.24
N ILE A 114 -2.27 8.62 -11.31
CA ILE A 114 -3.23 8.25 -12.35
C ILE A 114 -2.43 7.76 -13.55
N GLY A 115 -2.67 6.52 -13.94
CA GLY A 115 -2.05 5.87 -15.09
C GLY A 115 -3.04 5.63 -16.21
N GLU A 116 -2.64 5.87 -17.45
CA GLU A 116 -3.39 5.52 -18.65
C GLU A 116 -2.87 4.19 -19.22
N ILE A 117 -3.78 3.25 -19.47
CA ILE A 117 -3.44 1.93 -20.02
C ILE A 117 -2.93 2.08 -21.46
N GLN A 118 -1.75 1.52 -21.69
CA GLN A 118 -1.08 1.47 -22.98
C GLN A 118 -1.41 0.18 -23.73
N ALA A 119 -1.11 0.14 -25.03
CA ALA A 119 -1.41 -1.00 -25.90
C ALA A 119 -0.65 -2.29 -25.52
N ASP A 120 0.47 -2.17 -24.81
CA ASP A 120 1.26 -3.28 -24.27
C ASP A 120 0.77 -3.77 -22.90
N GLY A 121 -0.32 -3.18 -22.37
CA GLY A 121 -0.90 -3.50 -21.07
C GLY A 121 -0.20 -2.83 -19.88
N GLN A 122 0.85 -2.04 -20.10
CA GLN A 122 1.48 -1.21 -19.06
C GLN A 122 0.71 0.10 -18.87
N PHE A 123 1.13 0.88 -17.88
CA PHE A 123 0.58 2.19 -17.57
C PHE A 123 1.57 3.30 -17.91
N ASP A 124 1.09 4.37 -18.54
CA ASP A 124 1.82 5.63 -18.58
C ASP A 124 1.26 6.58 -17.52
N VAL A 125 2.12 7.23 -16.75
CA VAL A 125 1.70 8.10 -15.65
C VAL A 125 1.31 9.47 -16.21
N VAL A 126 0.01 9.76 -16.21
CA VAL A 126 -0.53 11.04 -16.71
C VAL A 126 -0.69 12.10 -15.62
N TRP A 127 -0.75 11.67 -14.35
CA TRP A 127 -0.79 12.58 -13.20
C TRP A 127 -0.24 11.92 -11.94
N LYS A 128 0.32 12.74 -11.04
CA LYS A 128 0.73 12.31 -9.70
C LYS A 128 0.54 13.39 -8.65
N THR A 129 0.39 12.98 -7.39
CA THR A 129 0.43 13.91 -6.25
C THR A 129 1.78 14.63 -6.16
N LYS A 130 1.79 15.86 -5.64
CA LYS A 130 3.03 16.64 -5.45
C LYS A 130 3.99 16.00 -4.44
N GLY A 131 3.47 15.16 -3.54
CA GLY A 131 4.23 14.46 -2.52
C GLY A 131 3.45 13.26 -2.02
N LEU A 132 3.84 12.77 -0.85
CA LEU A 132 3.18 11.64 -0.20
C LEU A 132 1.86 12.08 0.42
N VAL A 133 0.85 11.23 0.29
CA VAL A 133 -0.44 11.37 0.92
C VAL A 133 -0.48 10.46 2.15
N PRO A 134 -0.86 10.97 3.34
CA PRO A 134 -1.12 10.12 4.49
C PRO A 134 -2.28 9.16 4.17
N GLY A 135 -2.07 7.86 4.35
CA GLY A 135 -3.15 6.89 4.19
C GLY A 135 -4.23 7.11 5.24
N ASP A 136 -5.49 6.96 4.82
CA ASP A 136 -6.65 7.04 5.69
C ASP A 136 -7.39 5.70 5.65
N ALA A 137 -7.72 5.18 6.82
CA ALA A 137 -8.29 3.84 6.97
C ALA A 137 -9.78 3.82 6.63
N TRP A 138 -10.48 4.93 6.84
CA TRP A 138 -11.92 5.01 6.80
C TRP A 138 -12.37 6.24 6.01
N SER A 139 -13.45 6.10 5.24
CA SER A 139 -13.97 7.24 4.48
C SER A 139 -14.87 8.10 5.37
N ASP A 140 -14.58 9.40 5.42
CA ASP A 140 -15.42 10.43 6.05
C ASP A 140 -16.80 10.60 5.38
N TYR A 141 -16.95 10.10 4.15
CA TYR A 141 -18.13 10.33 3.32
C TYR A 141 -19.12 9.17 3.33
N LEU A 142 -18.69 7.97 3.72
CA LEU A 142 -19.53 6.78 3.70
C LEU A 142 -20.26 6.61 5.04
N PRO A 143 -21.59 6.43 5.04
CA PRO A 143 -22.35 6.27 6.29
C PRO A 143 -21.83 5.16 7.22
N GLY A 144 -21.25 4.09 6.65
CA GLY A 144 -20.72 2.96 7.42
C GLY A 144 -19.34 3.19 8.04
N SER A 145 -18.60 4.22 7.64
CA SER A 145 -17.22 4.46 8.11
C SER A 145 -16.95 5.88 8.60
N LYS A 146 -17.83 6.86 8.32
CA LYS A 146 -17.63 8.26 8.70
C LYS A 146 -17.42 8.49 10.20
N ASP A 147 -17.95 7.59 11.03
CA ASP A 147 -17.83 7.65 12.49
C ASP A 147 -16.73 6.71 13.00
N ILE A 148 -15.91 6.12 12.12
CA ILE A 148 -14.88 5.15 12.46
C ILE A 148 -13.51 5.76 12.25
N THR A 149 -12.61 5.53 13.20
CA THR A 149 -11.20 5.91 13.12
C THR A 149 -10.29 4.74 13.51
N ALA A 150 -9.02 4.86 13.18
CA ALA A 150 -7.97 3.90 13.49
C ALA A 150 -6.80 4.65 14.14
N ASP A 151 -6.43 4.26 15.36
CA ASP A 151 -5.25 4.80 16.02
C ASP A 151 -4.70 3.78 17.02
N TRP A 152 -3.50 3.30 16.75
CA TRP A 152 -2.77 2.36 17.60
C TRP A 152 -1.78 3.04 18.55
N ALA A 153 -1.55 4.35 18.39
CA ALA A 153 -0.73 5.16 19.28
C ALA A 153 -1.54 5.80 20.41
N ASP A 154 -2.84 6.08 20.21
CA ASP A 154 -3.72 6.56 21.27
C ASP A 154 -4.12 5.40 22.21
N PRO A 155 -3.71 5.42 23.50
CA PRO A 155 -4.05 4.38 24.47
C PRO A 155 -5.56 4.26 24.76
N LYS A 156 -6.38 5.26 24.41
CA LYS A 156 -7.84 5.21 24.54
C LYS A 156 -8.52 4.52 23.35
N ILE A 157 -7.82 4.41 22.22
CA ILE A 157 -8.32 3.82 20.98
C ILE A 157 -7.70 2.43 20.80
N LYS A 158 -6.37 2.37 20.64
CA LYS A 158 -5.55 1.16 20.46
C LYS A 158 -6.18 0.11 19.54
N CYS A 159 -6.82 0.53 18.45
CA CYS A 159 -7.46 -0.36 17.49
C CYS A 159 -7.69 0.30 16.12
N GLY A 160 -7.90 -0.52 15.10
CA GLY A 160 -8.13 -0.07 13.72
C GLY A 160 -9.59 0.25 13.36
N ASN A 161 -10.55 0.01 14.26
CA ASN A 161 -11.98 0.18 13.98
C ASN A 161 -12.72 0.72 15.21
N TYR A 162 -12.33 1.93 15.62
CA TYR A 162 -12.92 2.64 16.75
C TYR A 162 -14.05 3.53 16.28
N ASN A 163 -15.25 3.29 16.80
CA ASN A 163 -16.39 4.15 16.51
C ASN A 163 -16.41 5.34 17.48
N THR A 164 -16.28 6.55 16.94
CA THR A 164 -16.15 7.81 17.70
C THR A 164 -17.44 8.22 18.41
N VAL A 165 -18.60 7.70 18.01
CA VAL A 165 -19.91 7.95 18.64
C VAL A 165 -20.13 7.00 19.82
N THR A 166 -19.98 5.70 19.58
CA THR A 166 -20.22 4.65 20.59
C THR A 166 -19.05 4.44 21.54
N LYS A 167 -17.87 4.98 21.21
CA LYS A 167 -16.61 4.85 21.95
C LYS A 167 -16.13 3.39 22.09
N LYS A 168 -16.41 2.56 21.08
CA LYS A 168 -16.08 1.13 21.08
C LYS A 168 -15.20 0.76 19.88
N CYS A 169 -14.22 -0.11 20.14
CA CYS A 169 -13.54 -0.85 19.10
C CYS A 169 -14.39 -2.05 18.67
N SER A 170 -14.59 -2.22 17.36
CA SER A 170 -15.24 -3.41 16.80
C SER A 170 -14.22 -4.37 16.18
N GLY A 171 -14.62 -5.63 15.95
CA GLY A 171 -13.74 -6.64 15.34
C GLY A 171 -12.60 -7.16 16.23
N GLN A 172 -12.61 -6.88 17.53
CA GLN A 172 -11.61 -7.35 18.50
C GLN A 172 -11.96 -8.70 19.15
N ASN A 173 -13.21 -9.17 18.98
CA ASN A 173 -13.67 -10.45 19.52
C ASN A 173 -13.53 -11.53 18.46
N TYR A 174 -12.33 -12.08 18.31
CA TYR A 174 -12.14 -13.36 17.63
C TYR A 174 -12.35 -14.47 18.68
N GLN A 175 -13.56 -15.04 18.72
CA GLN A 175 -13.81 -16.31 19.40
C GLN A 175 -13.57 -17.46 18.43
#